data_AF-A0A831L2B0-F1
#
_entry.id   AF-A0A831L2B0-F1
#
_cell.length_a   1.000
_cell.length_b   1.000
_cell.length_c   1.000
_cell.angle_alpha   90.00
_cell.angle_beta   90.00
_cell.angle_gamma   90.00
#
_symmetry.space_group_name_H-M   'P 1'
#
loop_
_entity.id
_entity.type
_entity.pdbx_description
1 polymer ?
#
loop_
_entity_poly.entity_id
_entity_poly.type
_entity_poly.pdbx_seq_one_letter_code
_entity_poly.pdbx_strand_id
1 'polypeptide(L)'
;MRKTSILLLIGMFAALLVLSFSFTGCENLKLDNLKANDHLNKGNKYYRDEKFAKAVKEYEQALELNPKLELIYFHVGTAYASLYRPGRGTDRNEEYAQEAVEYLQKALENDPENEQIYLALGDIFDKMENAEEAEKYYLRILENEPDNPKSYYILADFYSKYDQEDKSGEMFKKRIALDPKDPEGYLYYANYLQNKRKWYEAMDAFESMIIAMTAPEIQMERLEIQELERKVSDIEKIEEYLDKHVRKNRTISADARKQMIEEKEQQIREIGDKEALEKALAEKREAVNAKLEGLKEIQDQMPGEKKTKLSEAYYSLGVVCWFKSFQTPIDMMSAQERRNVLDRGFQALERSVELNPTYAEPWAYSNLLWREMIKVEPLKREEFTAKAQEDVEKFQRLRQRQLAMEEKMKKLEQLGG
;
A
#
# COMPACT_ATOMS: atom_id res chain seq x y z
N MET A 1 -56.89 47.79 46.32
CA MET A 1 -56.99 47.41 44.89
C MET A 1 -55.84 47.91 44.02
N ARG A 2 -55.20 49.08 44.26
CA ARG A 2 -54.12 49.58 43.37
C ARG A 2 -52.79 48.79 43.41
N LYS A 3 -52.41 48.15 44.53
CA LYS A 3 -51.12 47.42 44.63
C LYS A 3 -51.11 46.06 43.91
N THR A 4 -52.24 45.35 43.85
CA THR A 4 -52.35 44.06 43.17
C THR A 4 -52.34 44.18 41.64
N SER A 5 -52.89 45.26 41.09
CA SER A 5 -52.88 45.52 39.64
C SER A 5 -51.49 45.86 39.09
N ILE A 6 -50.62 46.49 39.90
CA ILE A 6 -49.25 46.84 39.49
C ILE A 6 -48.36 45.59 39.44
N LEU A 7 -48.47 44.66 40.41
CA LEU A 7 -47.73 43.39 40.37
C LEU A 7 -48.12 42.50 39.19
N LEU A 8 -49.41 42.45 38.82
CA LEU A 8 -49.91 41.71 37.66
C LEU A 8 -49.39 42.29 36.34
N LEU A 9 -49.32 43.62 36.21
CA LEU A 9 -48.75 44.28 35.03
C LEU A 9 -47.24 44.02 34.89
N ILE A 10 -46.49 44.05 36.00
CA ILE A 10 -45.04 43.77 36.00
C ILE A 10 -44.78 42.31 35.61
N GLY A 11 -45.58 41.37 36.11
CA GLY A 11 -45.50 39.94 35.74
C GLY A 11 -45.80 39.69 34.25
N MET A 12 -46.79 40.37 33.68
CA MET A 12 -47.11 40.29 32.25
C MET A 12 -46.02 40.89 31.35
N PHE A 13 -45.41 42.01 31.77
CA PHE A 13 -44.31 42.63 31.02
C PHE A 13 -43.03 41.77 31.06
N ALA A 14 -42.74 41.14 32.20
CA ALA A 14 -41.64 40.20 32.32
C ALA A 14 -41.84 38.95 31.44
N ALA A 15 -43.07 38.41 31.38
CA ALA A 15 -43.39 37.27 30.51
C ALA A 15 -43.29 37.61 29.01
N LEU A 16 -43.72 38.81 28.59
CA LEU A 16 -43.59 39.29 27.21
C LEU A 16 -42.14 39.55 26.79
N LEU A 17 -41.30 40.08 27.71
CA LEU A 17 -39.87 40.23 27.47
C LEU A 17 -39.18 38.87 27.32
N VAL A 18 -39.48 37.90 28.20
CA VAL A 18 -38.94 36.53 28.08
C VAL A 18 -39.40 35.86 26.77
N LEU A 19 -40.66 36.05 26.35
CA LEU A 19 -41.17 35.56 25.07
C LEU A 19 -40.48 36.22 23.86
N SER A 20 -40.23 37.53 23.88
CA SER A 20 -39.51 38.23 22.80
C SER A 20 -38.03 37.84 22.69
N PHE A 21 -37.36 37.58 23.81
CA PHE A 21 -35.97 37.13 23.85
C PHE A 21 -35.83 35.66 23.41
N SER A 22 -36.80 34.82 23.78
CA SER A 22 -36.80 33.40 23.35
C SER A 22 -37.06 33.24 21.84
N PHE A 23 -37.90 34.09 21.24
CA PHE A 23 -38.22 34.00 19.81
C PHE A 23 -37.07 34.51 18.92
N THR A 24 -36.48 35.66 19.26
CA THR A 24 -35.35 36.25 18.53
C THR A 24 -34.06 35.42 18.66
N GLY A 25 -33.82 34.81 19.82
CA GLY A 25 -32.71 33.88 20.01
C GLY A 25 -32.78 32.64 19.12
N CYS A 26 -33.96 32.03 18.96
CA CYS A 26 -34.13 30.86 18.11
C CYS A 26 -34.01 31.16 16.61
N GLU A 27 -34.46 32.32 16.14
CA GLU A 27 -34.31 32.72 14.74
C GLU A 27 -32.85 33.05 14.38
N ASN A 28 -32.15 33.77 15.26
CA ASN A 28 -30.73 34.07 15.07
C ASN A 28 -29.88 32.79 15.07
N LEU A 29 -30.13 31.86 16.01
CA LEU A 29 -29.43 30.57 16.05
C LEU A 29 -29.62 29.77 14.75
N LYS A 30 -30.85 29.76 14.19
CA LYS A 30 -31.12 29.08 12.91
C LYS A 30 -30.40 29.74 11.74
N LEU A 31 -30.33 31.07 11.72
CA LEU A 31 -29.63 31.81 10.67
C LEU A 31 -28.12 31.59 10.74
N ASP A 32 -27.54 31.61 11.93
CA ASP A 32 -26.10 31.40 12.13
C ASP A 32 -25.70 29.96 11.77
N ASN A 33 -26.53 28.97 12.12
CA ASN A 33 -26.33 27.58 11.66
C ASN A 33 -26.37 27.46 10.13
N LEU A 34 -27.27 28.19 9.45
CA LEU A 34 -27.35 28.17 7.98
C LEU A 34 -26.10 28.80 7.35
N LYS A 35 -25.65 29.95 7.87
CA LYS A 35 -24.42 30.61 7.41
C LYS A 35 -23.19 29.75 7.69
N ALA A 36 -23.11 29.09 8.84
CA ALA A 36 -22.03 28.16 9.18
C ALA A 36 -21.94 27.04 8.15
N ASN A 37 -23.08 26.44 7.75
CA ASN A 37 -23.11 25.42 6.71
C ASN A 37 -22.69 25.94 5.32
N ASP A 38 -23.03 27.18 4.97
CA ASP A 38 -22.56 27.81 3.72
C ASP A 38 -21.04 28.00 3.72
N HIS A 39 -20.48 28.52 4.82
CA HIS A 39 -19.04 28.63 5.02
C HIS A 39 -18.35 27.26 4.99
N LEU A 40 -18.90 26.24 5.65
CA LEU A 40 -18.41 24.85 5.59
C LEU A 40 -18.36 24.34 4.14
N ASN A 41 -19.42 24.56 3.35
CA ASN A 41 -19.47 24.11 1.96
C ASN A 41 -18.45 24.85 1.07
N LYS A 42 -18.24 26.15 1.29
CA LYS A 42 -17.19 26.93 0.62
C LYS A 42 -15.81 26.43 1.00
N GLY A 43 -15.57 26.17 2.28
CA GLY A 43 -14.33 25.57 2.79
C GLY A 43 -14.06 24.22 2.13
N ASN A 44 -15.05 23.34 2.07
CA ASN A 44 -14.97 22.03 1.42
C ASN A 44 -14.62 22.15 -0.07
N LYS A 45 -15.20 23.14 -0.76
CA LYS A 45 -14.85 23.44 -2.15
C LYS A 45 -13.40 23.92 -2.28
N TYR A 46 -12.97 24.86 -1.43
CA TYR A 46 -11.58 25.35 -1.46
C TYR A 46 -10.58 24.25 -1.11
N TYR A 47 -10.93 23.33 -0.20
CA TYR A 47 -10.09 22.19 0.15
C TYR A 47 -9.92 21.24 -1.04
N ARG A 48 -11.01 20.89 -1.74
CA ARG A 48 -10.95 20.07 -2.97
C ARG A 48 -10.17 20.75 -4.10
N ASP A 49 -10.24 22.08 -4.18
CA ASP A 49 -9.44 22.89 -5.10
C ASP A 49 -7.97 23.07 -4.63
N GLU A 50 -7.53 22.40 -3.56
CA GLU A 50 -6.21 22.52 -2.91
C GLU A 50 -5.83 23.94 -2.44
N LYS A 51 -6.82 24.83 -2.30
CA LYS A 51 -6.68 26.20 -1.79
C LYS A 51 -6.79 26.23 -0.27
N PHE A 52 -5.92 25.51 0.42
CA PHE A 52 -6.02 25.25 1.86
C PHE A 52 -6.11 26.51 2.73
N ALA A 53 -5.37 27.58 2.41
CA ALA A 53 -5.44 28.83 3.17
C ALA A 53 -6.83 29.51 3.10
N LYS A 54 -7.52 29.38 1.96
CA LYS A 54 -8.91 29.85 1.83
C LYS A 54 -9.87 28.91 2.54
N ALA A 55 -9.60 27.60 2.49
CA ALA A 55 -10.40 26.61 3.21
C ALA A 55 -10.39 26.87 4.72
N VAL A 56 -9.22 27.06 5.32
CA VAL A 56 -9.06 27.42 6.75
C VAL A 56 -9.94 28.61 7.10
N LYS A 57 -9.82 29.73 6.36
CA LYS A 57 -10.61 30.94 6.61
C LYS A 57 -12.12 30.68 6.61
N GLU A 58 -12.62 29.92 5.64
CA GLU A 58 -14.04 29.60 5.57
C GLU A 58 -14.47 28.65 6.70
N TYR A 59 -13.64 27.67 7.06
CA TYR A 59 -13.94 26.77 8.18
C TYR A 59 -13.92 27.47 9.53
N GLU A 60 -13.00 28.40 9.77
CA GLU A 60 -12.97 29.23 10.99
C GLU A 60 -14.22 30.10 11.09
N GLN A 61 -14.67 30.70 9.99
CA GLN A 61 -15.94 31.45 9.97
C GLN A 61 -17.14 30.55 10.27
N ALA A 62 -17.15 29.31 9.76
CA ALA A 62 -18.17 28.34 10.11
C ALA A 62 -18.14 28.00 11.62
N LEU A 63 -16.94 27.83 12.20
CA LEU A 63 -16.74 27.53 13.61
C LEU A 63 -17.19 28.68 14.51
N GLU A 64 -16.88 29.92 14.14
CA GLU A 64 -17.32 31.12 14.86
C GLU A 64 -18.85 31.24 14.91
N LEU A 65 -19.53 30.93 13.79
CA LEU A 65 -20.97 31.01 13.66
C LEU A 65 -21.69 29.85 14.36
N ASN A 66 -21.10 28.65 14.37
CA ASN A 66 -21.65 27.50 15.07
C ASN A 66 -20.55 26.64 15.71
N PRO A 67 -20.11 26.98 16.94
CA PRO A 67 -19.11 26.21 17.67
C PRO A 67 -19.56 24.79 18.04
N LYS A 68 -20.85 24.49 17.94
CA LYS A 68 -21.42 23.16 18.23
C LYS A 68 -21.45 22.24 17.01
N LEU A 69 -21.01 22.71 15.83
CA LEU A 69 -20.87 21.83 14.68
C LEU A 69 -19.57 21.04 14.81
N GLU A 70 -19.65 19.93 15.55
CA GLU A 70 -18.51 19.10 15.96
C GLU A 70 -17.60 18.67 14.78
N LEU A 71 -18.19 18.39 13.62
CA LEU A 71 -17.45 18.02 12.40
C LEU A 71 -16.51 19.14 11.89
N ILE A 72 -16.76 20.42 12.22
CA ILE A 72 -15.91 21.53 11.76
C ILE A 72 -14.48 21.39 12.30
N TYR A 73 -14.29 20.91 13.53
CA TYR A 73 -12.96 20.76 14.14
C TYR A 73 -12.06 19.88 13.27
N PHE A 74 -12.59 18.78 12.73
CA PHE A 74 -11.87 17.91 11.80
C PHE A 74 -11.48 18.63 10.50
N HIS A 75 -12.39 19.40 9.91
CA HIS A 75 -12.13 20.14 8.67
C HIS A 75 -11.10 21.26 8.85
N VAL A 76 -11.15 21.99 9.97
CA VAL A 76 -10.14 23.02 10.29
C VAL A 76 -8.78 22.36 10.49
N GLY A 77 -8.71 21.31 11.32
CA GLY A 77 -7.47 20.61 11.62
C GLY A 77 -6.80 20.00 10.38
N THR A 78 -7.56 19.32 9.52
CA THR A 78 -7.04 18.78 8.25
C THR A 78 -6.61 19.86 7.27
N ALA A 79 -7.26 21.03 7.25
CA ALA A 79 -6.85 22.15 6.40
C ALA A 79 -5.52 22.77 6.86
N TYR A 80 -5.31 22.90 8.18
CA TYR A 80 -4.03 23.29 8.75
C TYR A 80 -2.93 22.25 8.49
N ALA A 81 -3.23 20.95 8.63
CA ALA A 81 -2.30 19.87 8.31
C ALA A 81 -1.87 19.89 6.83
N SER A 82 -2.75 20.36 5.94
CA SER A 82 -2.47 20.55 4.51
C SER A 82 -1.70 21.85 4.20
N LEU A 83 -1.61 22.79 5.14
CA LEU A 83 -0.74 23.98 5.03
C LEU A 83 0.67 23.74 5.57
N TYR A 84 0.81 22.85 6.55
CA TYR A 84 2.12 22.46 7.09
C TYR A 84 3.04 21.91 5.99
N ARG A 85 4.30 22.36 6.00
CA ARG A 85 5.36 21.89 5.10
C ARG A 85 6.54 21.43 5.95
N PRO A 86 6.87 20.12 5.98
CA PRO A 86 8.00 19.60 6.73
C PRO A 86 9.31 20.31 6.35
N GLY A 87 10.18 20.57 7.33
CA GLY A 87 11.50 21.18 7.13
C GLY A 87 11.51 22.67 6.76
N ARG A 88 10.35 23.35 6.68
CA ARG A 88 10.30 24.79 6.35
C ARG A 88 10.81 25.70 7.47
N GLY A 89 10.61 25.32 8.74
CA GLY A 89 11.21 25.95 9.92
C GLY A 89 10.83 27.42 10.17
N THR A 90 9.72 27.90 9.63
CA THR A 90 9.19 29.25 9.94
C THR A 90 8.16 29.18 11.06
N ASP A 91 8.08 30.17 11.93
CA ASP A 91 7.10 30.22 13.04
C ASP A 91 5.67 29.90 12.59
N ARG A 92 5.20 30.51 11.50
CA ARG A 92 3.85 30.26 10.95
C ARG A 92 3.66 28.83 10.45
N ASN A 93 4.72 28.17 10.01
CA ASN A 93 4.65 26.77 9.58
C ASN A 93 4.51 25.85 10.80
N GLU A 94 5.28 26.10 11.86
CA GLU A 94 5.14 25.34 13.11
C GLU A 94 3.78 25.58 13.77
N GLU A 95 3.25 26.80 13.68
CA GLU A 95 1.90 27.14 14.11
C GLU A 95 0.85 26.32 13.34
N TYR A 96 0.98 26.15 12.02
CA TYR A 96 0.06 25.27 11.27
C TYR A 96 0.06 23.83 11.76
N ALA A 97 1.22 23.28 12.17
CA ALA A 97 1.26 21.94 12.76
C ALA A 97 0.57 21.90 14.13
N GLN A 98 0.82 22.90 14.98
CA GLN A 98 0.20 22.99 16.30
C GLN A 98 -1.32 23.14 16.21
N GLU A 99 -1.80 24.06 15.37
CA GLU A 99 -3.23 24.27 15.12
C GLU A 99 -3.87 22.99 14.57
N ALA A 100 -3.21 22.31 13.62
CA ALA A 100 -3.71 21.05 13.09
C ALA A 100 -3.94 20.00 14.19
N VAL A 101 -2.94 19.78 15.05
CA VAL A 101 -3.03 18.83 16.16
C VAL A 101 -4.11 19.24 17.17
N GLU A 102 -4.16 20.52 17.57
CA GLU A 102 -5.16 21.00 18.54
C GLU A 102 -6.59 20.82 18.03
N TYR A 103 -6.86 21.22 16.79
CA TYR A 103 -8.20 21.08 16.20
C TYR A 103 -8.58 19.61 15.98
N LEU A 104 -7.64 18.75 15.58
CA LEU A 104 -7.90 17.32 15.45
C LEU A 104 -8.12 16.62 16.81
N GLN A 105 -7.43 17.06 17.87
CA GLN A 105 -7.69 16.57 19.23
C GLN A 105 -9.09 16.94 19.71
N LYS A 106 -9.55 18.17 19.47
CA LYS A 106 -10.94 18.57 19.76
C LYS A 106 -11.95 17.77 18.93
N ALA A 107 -11.63 17.47 17.67
CA ALA A 107 -12.46 16.59 16.85
C ALA A 107 -12.55 15.20 17.48
N LEU A 108 -11.44 14.66 17.97
CA LEU A 108 -11.38 13.36 18.63
C LEU A 108 -12.15 13.33 19.97
N GLU A 109 -12.14 14.43 20.74
CA GLU A 109 -12.95 14.55 21.95
C GLU A 109 -14.45 14.47 21.66
N ASN A 110 -14.89 15.02 20.52
CA ASN A 110 -16.29 15.00 20.10
C ASN A 110 -16.71 13.63 19.52
N ASP A 111 -15.82 12.98 18.77
CA ASP A 111 -16.09 11.72 18.08
C ASP A 111 -14.93 10.72 18.28
N PRO A 112 -14.82 10.07 19.45
CA PRO A 112 -13.68 9.24 19.82
C PRO A 112 -13.54 7.94 19.02
N GLU A 113 -14.58 7.55 18.27
CA GLU A 113 -14.61 6.32 17.47
C GLU A 113 -14.26 6.58 16.00
N ASN A 114 -14.08 7.84 15.60
CA ASN A 114 -13.87 8.20 14.20
C ASN A 114 -12.43 8.04 13.74
N GLU A 115 -12.21 6.98 12.96
CA GLU A 115 -10.91 6.59 12.43
C GLU A 115 -10.26 7.62 11.52
N GLN A 116 -11.05 8.44 10.81
CA GLN A 116 -10.49 9.49 9.97
C GLN A 116 -9.74 10.54 10.81
N ILE A 117 -10.14 10.72 12.07
CA ILE A 117 -9.46 11.63 13.00
C ILE A 117 -8.14 11.02 13.47
N TYR A 118 -8.13 9.72 13.82
CA TYR A 118 -6.90 9.00 14.16
C TYR A 118 -5.92 8.99 12.99
N LEU A 119 -6.40 8.74 11.76
CA LEU A 119 -5.59 8.83 10.54
C LEU A 119 -5.00 10.23 10.34
N ALA A 120 -5.82 11.28 10.47
CA ALA A 120 -5.36 12.65 10.31
C ALA A 120 -4.34 13.06 11.38
N LEU A 121 -4.50 12.60 12.63
CA LEU A 121 -3.54 12.81 13.71
C LEU A 121 -2.23 12.07 13.43
N GLY A 122 -2.30 10.79 13.02
CA GLY A 122 -1.14 10.02 12.60
C GLY A 122 -0.38 10.71 11.47
N ASP A 123 -1.09 11.16 10.43
CA ASP A 123 -0.50 11.83 9.26
C ASP A 123 0.19 13.14 9.59
N ILE A 124 -0.37 13.97 10.50
CA ILE A 124 0.30 15.22 10.88
C ILE A 124 1.53 14.96 11.75
N PHE A 125 1.48 14.00 12.68
CA PHE A 125 2.65 13.60 13.46
C PHE A 125 3.74 12.98 12.57
N ASP A 126 3.35 12.17 11.57
CA ASP A 126 4.28 11.60 10.59
C ASP A 126 4.92 12.67 9.70
N LYS A 127 4.15 13.68 9.28
CA LYS A 127 4.70 14.86 8.57
C LYS A 127 5.67 15.66 9.43
N MET A 128 5.41 15.75 10.74
CA MET A 128 6.31 16.38 11.71
C MET A 128 7.54 15.51 12.06
N GLU A 129 7.69 14.34 11.44
CA GLU A 129 8.73 13.35 11.73
C GLU A 129 8.70 12.84 13.20
N ASN A 130 7.55 12.96 13.87
CA ASN A 130 7.32 12.41 15.20
C ASN A 130 6.74 11.00 15.09
N ALA A 131 7.62 10.03 14.82
CA ALA A 131 7.26 8.64 14.60
C ALA A 131 6.50 8.01 15.78
N GLU A 132 6.86 8.35 17.02
CA GLU A 132 6.27 7.73 18.22
C GLU A 132 4.78 8.08 18.35
N GLU A 133 4.42 9.36 18.24
CA GLU A 133 3.02 9.77 18.29
C GLU A 133 2.26 9.31 17.04
N ALA A 134 2.88 9.33 15.85
CA ALA A 134 2.26 8.82 14.63
C ALA A 134 1.87 7.33 14.76
N GLU A 135 2.80 6.49 15.22
CA GLU A 135 2.56 5.05 15.44
C GLU A 135 1.38 4.82 16.39
N LYS A 136 1.33 5.57 17.49
CA LYS A 136 0.25 5.50 18.48
C LYS A 136 -1.13 5.79 17.87
N TYR A 137 -1.28 6.82 17.03
CA TYR A 137 -2.56 7.10 16.39
C TYR A 137 -2.91 6.10 15.29
N TYR A 138 -1.94 5.63 14.50
CA TYR A 138 -2.20 4.60 13.50
C TYR A 138 -2.60 3.26 14.12
N LEU A 139 -2.01 2.86 15.25
CA LEU A 139 -2.40 1.64 15.97
C LEU A 139 -3.84 1.70 16.49
N ARG A 140 -4.35 2.88 16.85
CA ARG A 140 -5.76 3.06 17.26
C ARG A 140 -6.76 2.77 16.13
N ILE A 141 -6.36 2.95 14.87
CA ILE A 141 -7.18 2.56 13.72
C ILE A 141 -7.41 1.04 13.70
N LEU A 142 -6.37 0.25 14.02
CA LEU A 142 -6.51 -1.21 14.11
C LEU A 142 -7.38 -1.69 15.27
N GLU A 143 -7.46 -0.92 16.37
CA GLU A 143 -8.32 -1.28 17.50
C GLU A 143 -9.81 -1.15 17.15
N ASN A 144 -10.15 -0.21 16.27
CA ASN A 144 -11.52 0.06 15.84
C ASN A 144 -11.92 -0.77 14.61
N GLU A 145 -11.02 -0.93 13.64
CA GLU A 145 -11.23 -1.72 12.41
C GLU A 145 -10.16 -2.83 12.26
N PRO A 146 -10.19 -3.88 13.11
CA PRO A 146 -9.21 -4.97 13.06
C PRO A 146 -9.30 -5.82 11.78
N ASP A 147 -10.42 -5.75 11.07
CA ASP A 147 -10.68 -6.52 9.85
C ASP A 147 -10.59 -5.68 8.57
N ASN A 148 -10.11 -4.42 8.63
CA ASN A 148 -9.93 -3.59 7.44
C ASN A 148 -8.50 -3.74 6.86
N PRO A 149 -8.35 -4.30 5.65
CA PRO A 149 -7.05 -4.42 4.99
C PRO A 149 -6.31 -3.09 4.83
N LYS A 150 -7.02 -1.96 4.68
CA LYS A 150 -6.40 -0.64 4.51
C LYS A 150 -5.64 -0.17 5.74
N SER A 151 -6.13 -0.48 6.93
CA SER A 151 -5.51 -0.11 8.20
C SER A 151 -4.13 -0.76 8.37
N TYR A 152 -4.00 -2.02 7.94
CA TYR A 152 -2.71 -2.70 7.88
C TYR A 152 -1.77 -2.11 6.82
N TYR A 153 -2.29 -1.68 5.67
CA TYR A 153 -1.46 -0.99 4.66
C TYR A 153 -0.88 0.33 5.20
N ILE A 154 -1.68 1.13 5.91
CA ILE A 154 -1.24 2.39 6.52
C ILE A 154 -0.03 2.14 7.45
N LEU A 155 -0.13 1.17 8.36
CA LEU A 155 0.98 0.83 9.25
C LEU A 155 2.16 0.21 8.50
N ALA A 156 1.92 -0.61 7.47
CA ALA A 156 2.99 -1.19 6.67
C ALA A 156 3.83 -0.11 5.96
N ASP A 157 3.17 0.88 5.34
CA ASP A 157 3.81 2.00 4.68
C ASP A 157 4.54 2.91 5.68
N PHE A 158 3.90 3.23 6.80
CA PHE A 158 4.51 3.96 7.91
C PHE A 158 5.79 3.28 8.40
N TYR A 159 5.74 1.98 8.73
CA TYR A 159 6.92 1.24 9.17
C TYR A 159 8.00 1.14 8.08
N SER A 160 7.61 1.08 6.80
CA SER A 160 8.55 1.09 5.68
C SER A 160 9.33 2.41 5.60
N LYS A 161 8.65 3.55 5.83
CA LYS A 161 9.24 4.91 5.83
C LYS A 161 10.31 5.07 6.91
N TYR A 162 10.12 4.47 8.09
CA TYR A 162 11.07 4.53 9.21
C TYR A 162 12.01 3.31 9.28
N ASP A 163 12.17 2.58 8.17
CA ASP A 163 13.06 1.42 8.06
C ASP A 163 12.83 0.30 9.11
N GLN A 164 11.60 0.22 9.66
CA GLN A 164 11.17 -0.87 10.54
C GLN A 164 10.71 -2.06 9.70
N GLU A 165 11.68 -2.72 9.05
CA GLU A 165 11.43 -3.73 8.02
C GLU A 165 10.59 -4.92 8.51
N ASP A 166 10.90 -5.44 9.70
CA ASP A 166 10.17 -6.58 10.29
C ASP A 166 8.70 -6.25 10.53
N LYS A 167 8.41 -5.08 11.14
CA LYS A 167 7.04 -4.64 11.40
C LYS A 167 6.30 -4.35 10.09
N SER A 168 6.94 -3.71 9.12
CA SER A 168 6.34 -3.41 7.82
C SER A 168 5.94 -4.68 7.07
N GLY A 169 6.85 -5.66 6.99
CA GLY A 169 6.58 -6.96 6.39
C GLY A 169 5.46 -7.73 7.12
N GLU A 170 5.39 -7.65 8.44
CA GLU A 170 4.31 -8.26 9.22
C GLU A 170 2.94 -7.64 8.88
N MET A 171 2.85 -6.30 8.77
CA MET A 171 1.59 -5.63 8.44
C MET A 171 1.10 -5.97 7.03
N PHE A 172 2.00 -6.04 6.03
CA PHE A 172 1.63 -6.54 4.69
C PHE A 172 1.10 -7.97 4.72
N LYS A 173 1.72 -8.86 5.51
CA LYS A 173 1.27 -10.24 5.65
C LYS A 173 -0.09 -10.33 6.34
N LYS A 174 -0.33 -9.53 7.40
CA LYS A 174 -1.64 -9.45 8.06
C LYS A 174 -2.73 -8.97 7.11
N ARG A 175 -2.44 -7.95 6.30
CA ARG A 175 -3.34 -7.48 5.24
C ARG A 175 -3.72 -8.58 4.27
N ILE A 176 -2.73 -9.32 3.76
CA ILE A 176 -2.95 -10.46 2.85
C ILE A 176 -3.74 -11.56 3.55
N ALA A 177 -3.52 -11.79 4.84
CA ALA A 177 -4.25 -12.82 5.59
C ALA A 177 -5.74 -12.50 5.78
N LEU A 178 -6.12 -11.22 5.83
CA LEU A 178 -7.53 -10.79 5.91
C LEU A 178 -8.31 -11.08 4.63
N ASP A 179 -7.73 -10.77 3.47
CA ASP A 179 -8.28 -11.14 2.18
C ASP A 179 -7.20 -11.73 1.26
N PRO A 180 -6.95 -13.05 1.36
CA PRO A 180 -5.97 -13.73 0.54
C PRO A 180 -6.33 -13.74 -0.95
N LYS A 181 -7.57 -13.37 -1.32
CA LYS A 181 -8.02 -13.35 -2.71
C LYS A 181 -7.95 -11.97 -3.32
N ASP A 182 -7.64 -10.95 -2.54
CA ASP A 182 -7.47 -9.58 -3.02
C ASP A 182 -6.10 -9.40 -3.67
N PRO A 183 -6.02 -9.18 -5.00
CA PRO A 183 -4.75 -8.94 -5.68
C PRO A 183 -4.06 -7.66 -5.22
N GLU A 184 -4.79 -6.69 -4.67
CA GLU A 184 -4.23 -5.44 -4.18
C GLU A 184 -3.31 -5.69 -2.97
N GLY A 185 -3.68 -6.62 -2.08
CA GLY A 185 -2.83 -7.18 -1.02
C GLY A 185 -1.40 -7.44 -1.47
N TYR A 186 -1.29 -8.27 -2.50
CA TYR A 186 -0.03 -8.70 -3.09
C TYR A 186 0.69 -7.61 -3.87
N LEU A 187 -0.03 -6.73 -4.59
CA LEU A 187 0.58 -5.63 -5.34
C LEU A 187 1.38 -4.71 -4.41
N TYR A 188 0.76 -4.26 -3.31
CA TYR A 188 1.45 -3.36 -2.38
C TYR A 188 2.63 -4.04 -1.69
N TYR A 189 2.50 -5.33 -1.33
CA TYR A 189 3.61 -6.08 -0.74
C TYR A 189 4.76 -6.28 -1.75
N ALA A 190 4.44 -6.62 -3.00
CA ALA A 190 5.44 -6.78 -4.07
C ALA A 190 6.22 -5.47 -4.32
N ASN A 191 5.53 -4.33 -4.36
CA ASN A 191 6.17 -3.02 -4.50
C ASN A 191 7.10 -2.69 -3.32
N TYR A 192 6.66 -2.98 -2.10
CA TYR A 192 7.50 -2.85 -0.91
C TYR A 192 8.77 -3.72 -1.00
N LEU A 193 8.62 -5.00 -1.33
CA LEU A 193 9.72 -5.95 -1.48
C LEU A 193 10.68 -5.52 -2.60
N GLN A 194 10.16 -5.01 -3.72
CA GLN A 194 10.96 -4.47 -4.81
C GLN A 194 11.78 -3.26 -4.36
N ASN A 195 11.19 -2.34 -3.60
CA ASN A 195 11.90 -1.17 -3.06
C ASN A 195 13.00 -1.57 -2.08
N LYS A 196 12.76 -2.59 -1.24
CA LYS A 196 13.77 -3.17 -0.34
C LYS A 196 14.72 -4.15 -1.04
N ARG A 197 14.61 -4.30 -2.38
CA ARG A 197 15.47 -5.16 -3.22
C ARG A 197 15.40 -6.66 -2.86
N LYS A 198 14.30 -7.09 -2.25
CA LYS A 198 13.98 -8.50 -1.96
C LYS A 198 13.38 -9.16 -3.19
N TRP A 199 14.23 -9.34 -4.20
CA TRP A 199 13.76 -9.63 -5.55
C TRP A 199 12.97 -10.92 -5.70
N TYR A 200 13.40 -12.01 -5.06
CA TYR A 200 12.69 -13.29 -5.17
C TYR A 200 11.31 -13.20 -4.51
N GLU A 201 11.24 -12.67 -3.29
CA GLU A 201 9.97 -12.42 -2.60
C GLU A 201 9.06 -11.49 -3.41
N ALA A 202 9.61 -10.45 -4.05
CA ALA A 202 8.84 -9.56 -4.92
C ALA A 202 8.26 -10.28 -6.15
N MET A 203 9.04 -11.16 -6.80
CA MET A 203 8.53 -11.99 -7.91
C MET A 203 7.40 -12.90 -7.44
N ASP A 204 7.56 -13.55 -6.29
CA ASP A 204 6.56 -14.47 -5.75
C ASP A 204 5.27 -13.74 -5.34
N ALA A 205 5.39 -12.51 -4.83
CA ALA A 205 4.27 -11.64 -4.55
C ALA A 205 3.55 -11.18 -5.84
N PHE A 206 4.28 -10.79 -6.89
CA PHE A 206 3.66 -10.46 -8.18
C PHE A 206 2.96 -11.66 -8.82
N GLU A 207 3.54 -12.85 -8.72
CA GLU A 207 2.83 -14.04 -9.17
C GLU A 207 1.61 -14.34 -8.31
N SER A 208 1.67 -14.12 -7.00
CA SER A 208 0.51 -14.29 -6.11
C SER A 208 -0.61 -13.32 -6.45
N MET A 209 -0.25 -12.08 -6.81
CA MET A 209 -1.19 -11.11 -7.40
C MET A 209 -1.83 -11.67 -8.67
N ILE A 210 -1.03 -12.18 -9.63
CA ILE A 210 -1.53 -12.76 -10.88
C ILE A 210 -2.53 -13.90 -10.60
N ILE A 211 -2.21 -14.79 -9.66
CA ILE A 211 -3.11 -15.88 -9.27
C ILE A 211 -4.37 -15.35 -8.58
N ALA A 212 -4.28 -14.40 -7.65
CA ALA A 212 -5.46 -13.77 -7.04
C ALA A 212 -6.39 -13.11 -8.08
N MET A 213 -5.84 -12.56 -9.17
CA MET A 213 -6.63 -11.98 -10.27
C MET A 213 -7.33 -13.01 -11.16
N THR A 214 -6.84 -14.26 -11.21
CA THR A 214 -7.18 -15.21 -12.28
C THR A 214 -7.73 -16.55 -11.79
N ALA A 215 -7.23 -17.03 -10.66
CA ALA A 215 -7.64 -18.24 -9.97
C ALA A 215 -7.59 -18.00 -8.43
N PRO A 216 -8.37 -17.06 -7.87
CA PRO A 216 -8.33 -16.75 -6.44
C PRO A 216 -8.67 -17.96 -5.54
N GLU A 217 -9.38 -18.96 -6.07
CA GLU A 217 -9.70 -20.19 -5.36
C GLU A 217 -8.50 -21.06 -4.99
N ILE A 218 -7.36 -20.93 -5.68
CA ILE A 218 -6.13 -21.70 -5.37
C ILE A 218 -5.15 -20.92 -4.47
N GLN A 219 -5.46 -19.68 -4.16
CA GLN A 219 -4.52 -18.77 -3.52
C GLN A 219 -4.20 -19.18 -2.08
N MET A 220 -5.16 -19.80 -1.38
CA MET A 220 -4.92 -20.36 -0.04
C MET A 220 -3.94 -21.53 -0.08
N GLU A 221 -4.13 -22.49 -0.99
CA GLU A 221 -3.20 -23.61 -1.16
C GLU A 221 -1.81 -23.13 -1.56
N ARG A 222 -1.72 -22.03 -2.31
CA ARG A 222 -0.44 -21.41 -2.64
C ARG A 222 0.26 -20.82 -1.42
N LEU A 223 -0.46 -20.11 -0.55
CA LEU A 223 0.10 -19.60 0.70
C LEU A 223 0.58 -20.76 1.61
N GLU A 224 -0.15 -21.87 1.63
CA GLU A 224 0.28 -23.09 2.33
C GLU A 224 1.56 -23.69 1.73
N ILE A 225 1.69 -23.70 0.40
CA ILE A 225 2.93 -24.13 -0.28
C ILE A 225 4.10 -23.23 0.14
N GLN A 226 3.95 -21.91 0.11
CA GLN A 226 4.99 -20.96 0.52
C GLN A 226 5.39 -21.14 2.00
N GLU A 227 4.41 -21.42 2.86
CA GLU A 227 4.65 -21.74 4.27
C GLU A 227 5.49 -23.02 4.42
N LEU A 228 5.15 -24.08 3.68
CA LEU A 228 5.90 -25.34 3.70
C LEU A 228 7.32 -25.16 3.14
N GLU A 229 7.46 -24.43 2.03
CA GLU A 229 8.77 -24.08 1.44
C GLU A 229 9.65 -23.34 2.43
N ARG A 230 9.09 -22.38 3.17
CA ARG A 230 9.82 -21.66 4.21
C ARG A 230 10.27 -22.60 5.31
N LYS A 231 9.39 -23.45 5.83
CA LYS A 231 9.74 -24.43 6.87
C LYS A 231 10.85 -25.38 6.43
N VAL A 232 10.76 -25.93 5.22
CA VAL A 232 11.80 -26.79 4.66
C VAL A 232 13.13 -26.02 4.53
N SER A 233 13.09 -24.80 3.97
CA SER A 233 14.28 -23.95 3.84
C SER A 233 14.92 -23.60 5.18
N ASP A 234 14.12 -23.33 6.21
CA ASP A 234 14.62 -23.02 7.55
C ASP A 234 15.31 -24.24 8.19
N ILE A 235 14.77 -25.45 8.01
CA ILE A 235 15.44 -26.69 8.43
C ILE A 235 16.76 -26.85 7.67
N GLU A 236 16.77 -26.69 6.35
CA GLU A 236 17.98 -26.83 5.52
C GLU A 236 19.09 -25.87 5.95
N LYS A 237 18.76 -24.61 6.27
CA LYS A 237 19.74 -23.64 6.79
C LYS A 237 20.32 -24.07 8.13
N ILE A 238 19.50 -24.63 9.02
CA ILE A 238 19.97 -25.14 10.32
C ILE A 238 20.91 -26.33 10.11
N GLU A 239 20.54 -27.28 9.24
CA GLU A 239 21.36 -28.44 8.90
C GLU A 239 22.70 -28.02 8.28
N GLU A 240 22.67 -27.08 7.33
CA GLU A 240 23.86 -26.53 6.69
C GLU A 240 24.79 -25.85 7.70
N TYR A 241 24.23 -25.05 8.62
CA TYR A 241 25.00 -24.43 9.71
C TYR A 241 25.67 -25.49 10.59
N LEU A 242 24.93 -26.52 10.99
CA LEU A 242 25.47 -27.62 11.78
C LEU A 242 26.63 -28.32 11.06
N ASP A 243 26.49 -28.60 9.77
CA ASP A 243 27.52 -29.27 8.97
C ASP A 243 28.77 -28.42 8.75
N LYS A 244 28.59 -27.13 8.44
CA LYS A 244 29.70 -26.22 8.13
C LYS A 244 30.46 -25.76 9.38
N HIS A 245 29.76 -25.51 10.48
CA HIS A 245 30.34 -24.78 11.61
C HIS A 245 30.44 -25.57 12.91
N VAL A 246 29.66 -26.64 13.07
CA VAL A 246 29.54 -27.35 14.36
C VAL A 246 30.08 -28.78 14.29
N ARG A 247 29.46 -29.65 13.48
CA ARG A 247 29.72 -31.11 13.47
C ARG A 247 31.19 -31.47 13.27
N LYS A 248 31.88 -30.79 12.34
CA LYS A 248 33.29 -31.08 11.97
C LYS A 248 34.31 -30.15 12.63
N ASN A 249 33.88 -29.14 13.39
CA ASN A 249 34.76 -28.08 13.89
C ASN A 249 35.55 -28.47 15.15
N ARG A 250 36.79 -28.92 14.99
CA ARG A 250 37.62 -29.46 16.10
C ARG A 250 38.01 -28.43 17.17
N THR A 251 37.78 -27.12 16.97
CA THR A 251 38.10 -26.09 17.97
C THR A 251 37.03 -25.95 19.05
N ILE A 252 35.79 -26.41 18.79
CA ILE A 252 34.70 -26.47 19.77
C ILE A 252 34.90 -27.71 20.65
N SER A 253 34.76 -27.58 21.97
CA SER A 253 34.84 -28.74 22.88
C SER A 253 33.76 -29.78 22.54
N ALA A 254 34.00 -31.05 22.87
CA ALA A 254 33.05 -32.12 22.59
C ALA A 254 31.68 -31.85 23.24
N ASP A 255 31.68 -31.37 24.49
CA ASP A 255 30.46 -31.07 25.24
C ASP A 255 29.70 -29.86 24.66
N ALA A 256 30.40 -28.78 24.34
CA ALA A 256 29.77 -27.60 23.73
C ALA A 256 29.19 -27.93 22.34
N ARG A 257 29.91 -28.74 21.55
CA ARG A 257 29.42 -29.21 20.25
C ARG A 257 28.14 -30.04 20.39
N LYS A 258 28.10 -30.95 21.36
CA LYS A 258 26.93 -31.77 21.65
C LYS A 258 25.73 -30.89 22.03
N GLN A 259 25.92 -29.92 22.93
CA GLN A 259 24.88 -28.99 23.34
C GLN A 259 24.33 -28.16 22.17
N MET A 260 25.22 -27.60 21.33
CA MET A 260 24.82 -26.84 20.14
C MET A 260 24.02 -27.68 19.15
N ILE A 261 24.41 -28.94 18.94
CA ILE A 261 23.67 -29.88 18.08
C ILE A 261 22.30 -30.15 18.67
N GLU A 262 22.20 -30.49 19.96
CA GLU A 262 20.92 -30.78 20.63
C GLU A 262 19.95 -29.59 20.56
N GLU A 263 20.45 -28.36 20.75
CA GLU A 263 19.67 -27.13 20.63
C GLU A 263 19.14 -26.93 19.20
N LYS A 264 19.99 -27.09 18.19
CA LYS A 264 19.57 -26.94 16.79
C LYS A 264 18.64 -28.05 16.32
N GLU A 265 18.85 -29.28 16.76
CA GLU A 265 17.92 -30.38 16.49
C GLU A 265 16.58 -30.18 17.19
N GLN A 266 16.56 -29.53 18.36
CA GLN A 266 15.32 -29.11 19.00
C GLN A 266 14.59 -28.05 18.16
N GLN A 267 15.29 -27.06 17.62
CA GLN A 267 14.71 -26.08 16.69
C GLN A 267 14.11 -26.76 15.44
N ILE A 268 14.81 -27.75 14.85
CA ILE A 268 14.27 -28.53 13.74
C ILE A 268 12.99 -29.26 14.14
N ARG A 269 12.97 -29.93 15.30
CA ARG A 269 11.76 -30.62 15.81
C ARG A 269 10.58 -29.68 16.01
N GLU A 270 10.82 -28.45 16.41
CA GLU A 270 9.79 -27.42 16.57
C GLU A 270 9.22 -26.94 15.22
N ILE A 271 10.05 -26.88 14.17
CA ILE A 271 9.59 -26.56 12.80
C ILE A 271 8.75 -27.71 12.23
N GLY A 272 9.22 -28.94 12.38
CA GLY A 272 8.54 -30.16 11.94
C GLY A 272 9.49 -31.20 11.33
N ASP A 273 8.95 -32.38 11.04
CA ASP A 273 9.70 -33.44 10.37
C ASP A 273 9.92 -33.09 8.89
N LYS A 274 11.19 -33.03 8.45
CA LYS A 274 11.57 -32.56 7.12
C LYS A 274 10.97 -33.42 6.01
N GLU A 275 11.07 -34.75 6.13
CA GLU A 275 10.58 -35.68 5.11
C GLU A 275 9.05 -35.59 4.97
N ALA A 276 8.33 -35.48 6.08
CA ALA A 276 6.89 -35.26 6.07
C ALA A 276 6.51 -33.91 5.44
N LEU A 277 7.25 -32.83 5.73
CA LEU A 277 7.03 -31.50 5.15
C LEU A 277 7.29 -31.51 3.64
N GLU A 278 8.39 -32.10 3.19
CA GLU A 278 8.74 -32.24 1.76
C GLU A 278 7.71 -33.07 1.01
N LYS A 279 7.21 -34.15 1.61
CA LYS A 279 6.14 -34.96 1.03
C LYS A 279 4.84 -34.14 0.89
N ALA A 280 4.41 -33.45 1.95
CA ALA A 280 3.22 -32.60 1.92
C ALA A 280 3.36 -31.47 0.89
N LEU A 281 4.56 -30.89 0.77
CA LEU A 281 4.88 -29.86 -0.22
C LEU A 281 4.76 -30.42 -1.65
N ALA A 282 5.30 -31.61 -1.91
CA ALA A 282 5.21 -32.26 -3.22
C ALA A 282 3.75 -32.54 -3.62
N GLU A 283 2.96 -33.12 -2.71
CA GLU A 283 1.54 -33.41 -2.94
C GLU A 283 0.72 -32.14 -3.24
N LYS A 284 0.96 -31.06 -2.47
CA LYS A 284 0.27 -29.79 -2.71
C LYS A 284 0.68 -29.13 -4.02
N ARG A 285 1.98 -29.15 -4.36
CA ARG A 285 2.48 -28.63 -5.64
C ARG A 285 1.84 -29.36 -6.82
N GLU A 286 1.75 -30.68 -6.76
CA GLU A 286 1.07 -31.48 -7.80
C GLU A 286 -0.40 -31.07 -7.95
N ALA A 287 -1.12 -30.96 -6.83
CA ALA A 287 -2.52 -30.55 -6.83
C ALA A 287 -2.74 -29.14 -7.38
N VAL A 288 -1.89 -28.17 -7.02
CA VAL A 288 -1.98 -26.79 -7.51
C VAL A 288 -1.58 -26.71 -8.99
N ASN A 289 -0.53 -27.41 -9.41
CA ASN A 289 -0.10 -27.44 -10.81
C ASN A 289 -1.19 -27.98 -11.73
N ALA A 290 -1.91 -29.04 -11.32
CA ALA A 290 -3.04 -29.56 -12.07
C ALA A 290 -4.16 -28.51 -12.25
N LYS A 291 -4.42 -27.68 -11.23
CA LYS A 291 -5.39 -26.58 -11.31
C LYS A 291 -4.90 -25.44 -12.22
N LEU A 292 -3.59 -25.25 -12.36
CA LEU A 292 -2.98 -24.21 -13.19
C LEU A 292 -2.94 -24.56 -14.69
N GLU A 293 -3.14 -25.81 -15.09
CA GLU A 293 -3.06 -26.24 -16.51
C GLU A 293 -4.03 -25.47 -17.44
N GLY A 294 -5.18 -25.02 -16.92
CA GLY A 294 -6.17 -24.22 -17.66
C GLY A 294 -6.01 -22.70 -17.53
N LEU A 295 -5.01 -22.22 -16.79
CA LEU A 295 -4.92 -20.80 -16.42
C LEU A 295 -4.82 -19.89 -17.64
N LYS A 296 -4.07 -20.28 -18.67
CA LYS A 296 -3.93 -19.50 -19.90
C LYS A 296 -5.29 -19.26 -20.58
N GLU A 297 -6.12 -20.29 -20.67
CA GLU A 297 -7.45 -20.20 -21.28
C GLU A 297 -8.38 -19.29 -20.48
N ILE A 298 -8.36 -19.39 -19.14
CA ILE A 298 -9.12 -18.51 -18.25
C ILE A 298 -8.75 -17.05 -18.51
N GLN A 299 -7.44 -16.76 -18.53
CA GLN A 299 -6.91 -15.42 -18.76
C GLN A 299 -7.26 -14.89 -20.16
N ASP A 300 -7.20 -15.74 -21.18
CA ASP A 300 -7.54 -15.39 -22.56
C ASP A 300 -9.05 -15.14 -22.74
N GLN A 301 -9.90 -15.58 -21.83
CA GLN A 301 -11.34 -15.32 -21.84
C GLN A 301 -11.77 -14.12 -20.97
N MET A 302 -10.84 -13.49 -20.25
CA MET A 302 -11.15 -12.35 -19.38
C MET A 302 -11.65 -11.13 -20.17
N PRO A 303 -12.52 -10.29 -19.56
CA PRO A 303 -12.91 -9.00 -20.13
C PRO A 303 -11.71 -8.08 -20.39
N GLY A 304 -11.82 -7.21 -21.39
CA GLY A 304 -10.72 -6.34 -21.84
C GLY A 304 -10.06 -5.53 -20.71
N GLU A 305 -10.83 -4.85 -19.87
CA GLU A 305 -10.27 -4.06 -18.75
C GLU A 305 -9.49 -4.94 -17.76
N LYS A 306 -10.00 -6.13 -17.45
CA LYS A 306 -9.32 -7.07 -16.55
C LYS A 306 -8.06 -7.65 -17.20
N LYS A 307 -8.07 -7.90 -18.52
CA LYS A 307 -6.87 -8.29 -19.28
C LYS A 307 -5.80 -7.19 -19.28
N THR A 308 -6.19 -5.93 -19.39
CA THR A 308 -5.24 -4.80 -19.30
C THR A 308 -4.54 -4.79 -17.94
N LYS A 309 -5.30 -4.86 -16.84
CA LYS A 309 -4.74 -4.95 -15.49
C LYS A 309 -3.84 -6.18 -15.30
N LEU A 310 -4.26 -7.33 -15.85
CA LEU A 310 -3.46 -8.55 -15.78
C LEU A 310 -2.15 -8.43 -16.60
N SER A 311 -2.21 -7.78 -17.77
CA SER A 311 -1.04 -7.46 -18.58
C SER A 311 -0.04 -6.58 -17.83
N GLU A 312 -0.52 -5.59 -17.06
CA GLU A 312 0.31 -4.75 -16.19
C GLU A 312 0.95 -5.55 -15.05
N ALA A 313 0.23 -6.51 -14.45
CA ALA A 313 0.79 -7.40 -13.43
C ALA A 313 1.94 -8.27 -13.97
N TYR A 314 1.75 -8.87 -15.15
CA TYR A 314 2.81 -9.61 -15.84
C TYR A 314 4.01 -8.74 -16.23
N TYR A 315 3.75 -7.50 -16.67
CA TYR A 315 4.80 -6.54 -16.93
C TYR A 315 5.65 -6.24 -15.68
N SER A 316 5.01 -6.00 -14.54
CA SER A 316 5.70 -5.76 -13.25
C SER A 316 6.58 -6.95 -12.84
N LEU A 317 6.09 -8.19 -13.00
CA LEU A 317 6.90 -9.40 -12.77
C LEU A 317 8.15 -9.44 -13.67
N GLY A 318 8.00 -9.12 -14.96
CA GLY A 318 9.12 -9.04 -15.90
C GLY A 318 10.14 -7.96 -15.54
N VAL A 319 9.67 -6.80 -15.08
CA VAL A 319 10.50 -5.68 -14.61
C VAL A 319 11.33 -6.09 -13.39
N VAL A 320 10.74 -6.79 -12.41
CA VAL A 320 11.48 -7.30 -11.24
C VAL A 320 12.55 -8.32 -11.65
N CYS A 321 12.26 -9.20 -12.62
CA CYS A 321 13.24 -10.14 -13.17
C CYS A 321 14.43 -9.41 -13.81
N TRP A 322 14.16 -8.34 -14.55
CA TRP A 322 15.21 -7.49 -15.07
C TRP A 322 16.02 -6.82 -13.94
N PHE A 323 15.37 -6.24 -12.92
CA PHE A 323 16.10 -5.63 -11.80
C PHE A 323 16.99 -6.63 -11.06
N LYS A 324 16.49 -7.83 -10.77
CA LYS A 324 17.25 -8.91 -10.13
C LYS A 324 18.49 -9.26 -10.95
N SER A 325 18.33 -9.50 -12.24
CA SER A 325 19.45 -9.85 -13.12
C SER A 325 20.45 -8.68 -13.24
N PHE A 326 19.98 -7.49 -13.57
CA PHE A 326 20.82 -6.32 -13.79
C PHE A 326 21.61 -5.88 -12.54
N GLN A 327 20.95 -5.85 -11.37
CA GLN A 327 21.56 -5.34 -10.14
C GLN A 327 22.39 -6.39 -9.38
N THR A 328 22.29 -7.67 -9.72
CA THR A 328 23.15 -8.70 -9.11
C THR A 328 24.46 -8.82 -9.90
N PRO A 329 25.64 -8.62 -9.29
CA PRO A 329 26.93 -8.88 -9.94
C PRO A 329 27.05 -10.31 -10.48
N ILE A 330 27.89 -10.51 -11.50
CA ILE A 330 28.02 -11.81 -12.19
C ILE A 330 28.63 -12.91 -11.30
N ASP A 331 29.43 -12.51 -10.31
CA ASP A 331 30.06 -13.38 -9.32
C ASP A 331 29.14 -13.72 -8.14
N MET A 332 28.04 -12.98 -7.97
CA MET A 332 27.07 -13.14 -6.88
C MET A 332 25.85 -14.00 -7.26
N MET A 333 25.74 -14.41 -8.52
CA MET A 333 24.63 -15.22 -9.04
C MET A 333 25.15 -16.15 -10.12
N SER A 334 24.90 -17.45 -9.96
CA SER A 334 25.36 -18.44 -10.94
C SER A 334 24.75 -18.19 -12.32
N ALA A 335 25.43 -18.62 -13.39
CA ALA A 335 24.91 -18.48 -14.75
C ALA A 335 23.54 -19.16 -14.91
N GLN A 336 23.35 -20.32 -14.27
CA GLN A 336 22.07 -21.05 -14.30
C GLN A 336 20.96 -20.29 -13.57
N GLU A 337 21.24 -19.78 -12.37
CA GLU A 337 20.28 -18.98 -11.61
C GLU A 337 19.89 -17.71 -12.38
N ARG A 338 20.87 -17.03 -12.97
CA ARG A 338 20.63 -15.86 -13.83
C ARG A 338 19.73 -16.21 -15.00
N ARG A 339 19.99 -17.34 -15.66
CA ARG A 339 19.17 -17.82 -16.77
C ARG A 339 17.72 -18.05 -16.34
N ASN A 340 17.51 -18.72 -15.21
CA ASN A 340 16.17 -18.98 -14.69
C ASN A 340 15.39 -17.67 -14.43
N VAL A 341 16.06 -16.66 -13.85
CA VAL A 341 15.46 -15.33 -13.62
C VAL A 341 15.09 -14.66 -14.95
N LEU A 342 15.98 -14.70 -15.94
CA LEU A 342 15.74 -14.10 -17.25
C LEU A 342 14.61 -14.81 -18.00
N ASP A 343 14.56 -16.13 -17.96
CA ASP A 343 13.50 -16.94 -18.60
C ASP A 343 12.14 -16.64 -17.97
N ARG A 344 12.06 -16.52 -16.64
CA ARG A 344 10.85 -16.06 -15.91
C ARG A 344 10.43 -14.66 -16.38
N GLY A 345 11.40 -13.75 -16.54
CA GLY A 345 11.17 -12.40 -17.05
C GLY A 345 10.62 -12.39 -18.48
N PHE A 346 11.21 -13.17 -19.39
CA PHE A 346 10.74 -13.26 -20.77
C PHE A 346 9.32 -13.82 -20.85
N GLN A 347 9.03 -14.91 -20.13
CA GLN A 347 7.68 -15.49 -20.09
C GLN A 347 6.64 -14.48 -19.60
N ALA A 348 6.98 -13.71 -18.56
CA ALA A 348 6.10 -12.68 -18.02
C ALA A 348 5.85 -11.54 -19.03
N LEU A 349 6.90 -11.01 -19.64
CA LEU A 349 6.78 -9.92 -20.63
C LEU A 349 6.06 -10.37 -21.91
N GLU A 350 6.31 -11.59 -22.38
CA GLU A 350 5.58 -12.18 -23.51
C GLU A 350 4.09 -12.28 -23.19
N ARG A 351 3.75 -12.80 -22.00
CA ARG A 351 2.36 -12.91 -21.56
C ARG A 351 1.68 -11.54 -21.42
N SER A 352 2.41 -10.53 -20.95
CA SER A 352 1.92 -9.15 -20.89
C SER A 352 1.48 -8.65 -22.28
N VAL A 353 2.30 -8.89 -23.32
CA VAL A 353 1.98 -8.47 -24.69
C VAL A 353 0.88 -9.32 -25.33
N GLU A 354 0.82 -10.63 -25.06
CA GLU A 354 -0.29 -11.48 -25.52
C GLU A 354 -1.64 -10.94 -25.02
N LEU A 355 -1.70 -10.52 -23.75
CA LEU A 355 -2.92 -10.00 -23.11
C LEU A 355 -3.26 -8.57 -23.57
N ASN A 356 -2.25 -7.74 -23.85
CA ASN A 356 -2.40 -6.39 -24.37
C ASN A 356 -1.38 -6.08 -25.49
N PRO A 357 -1.72 -6.40 -26.76
CA PRO A 357 -0.79 -6.23 -27.88
C PRO A 357 -0.39 -4.78 -28.19
N THR A 358 -1.12 -3.80 -27.63
CA THR A 358 -0.81 -2.37 -27.79
C THR A 358 0.07 -1.82 -26.69
N TYR A 359 0.41 -2.62 -25.68
CA TYR A 359 1.28 -2.22 -24.57
C TYR A 359 2.74 -2.22 -25.03
N ALA A 360 3.39 -1.06 -25.00
CA ALA A 360 4.72 -0.88 -25.59
C ALA A 360 5.82 -1.28 -24.59
N GLU A 361 5.60 -0.97 -23.32
CA GLU A 361 6.52 -1.01 -22.20
C GLU A 361 7.17 -2.40 -21.99
N PRO A 362 6.48 -3.54 -22.18
CA PRO A 362 7.12 -4.85 -22.08
C PRO A 362 8.30 -5.04 -23.04
N TRP A 363 8.22 -4.50 -24.27
CA TRP A 363 9.33 -4.57 -25.23
C TRP A 363 10.55 -3.75 -24.79
N ALA A 364 10.33 -2.66 -24.04
CA ALA A 364 11.40 -1.85 -23.46
C ALA A 364 12.19 -2.60 -22.38
N TYR A 365 11.60 -3.60 -21.72
CA TYR A 365 12.30 -4.46 -20.76
C TYR A 365 12.80 -5.77 -21.40
N SER A 366 12.09 -6.32 -22.38
CA SER A 366 12.51 -7.54 -23.10
C SER A 366 13.88 -7.35 -23.77
N ASN A 367 14.12 -6.20 -24.42
CA ASN A 367 15.46 -5.92 -24.96
C ASN A 367 16.54 -5.85 -23.88
N LEU A 368 16.22 -5.39 -22.67
CA LEU A 368 17.17 -5.32 -21.56
C LEU A 368 17.46 -6.72 -21.01
N LEU A 369 16.47 -7.61 -20.95
CA LEU A 369 16.67 -9.02 -20.62
C LEU A 369 17.60 -9.70 -21.63
N TRP A 370 17.48 -9.42 -22.93
CA TRP A 370 18.41 -9.95 -23.94
C TRP A 370 19.85 -9.51 -23.68
N ARG A 371 20.06 -8.27 -23.26
CA ARG A 371 21.40 -7.76 -22.90
C ARG A 371 21.97 -8.48 -21.67
N GLU A 372 21.13 -8.79 -20.70
CA GLU A 372 21.53 -9.61 -19.54
C GLU A 372 21.80 -11.07 -19.93
N MET A 373 21.05 -11.62 -20.89
CA MET A 373 21.24 -12.99 -21.40
C MET A 373 22.60 -13.18 -22.08
N ILE A 374 23.17 -12.12 -22.67
CA ILE A 374 24.54 -12.15 -23.22
C ILE A 374 25.59 -12.45 -22.12
N LYS A 375 25.34 -12.06 -20.86
CA LYS A 375 26.23 -12.39 -19.74
C LYS A 375 26.19 -13.88 -19.39
N VAL A 376 25.07 -14.54 -19.68
CA VAL A 376 24.85 -15.98 -19.44
C VAL A 376 25.40 -16.82 -20.58
N GLU A 377 25.12 -16.45 -21.83
CA GLU A 377 25.61 -17.15 -23.03
C GLU A 377 26.36 -16.19 -23.98
N PRO A 378 27.61 -15.83 -23.69
CA PRO A 378 28.38 -14.87 -24.49
C PRO A 378 28.57 -15.28 -25.95
N LEU A 379 28.53 -16.59 -26.24
CA LEU A 379 28.67 -17.14 -27.60
C LEU A 379 27.49 -16.81 -28.51
N LYS A 380 26.33 -16.46 -27.95
CA LYS A 380 25.12 -16.05 -28.70
C LYS A 380 24.96 -14.53 -28.75
N ARG A 381 26.02 -13.76 -28.49
CA ARG A 381 25.97 -12.29 -28.42
C ARG A 381 25.32 -11.66 -29.65
N GLU A 382 25.69 -12.08 -30.86
CA GLU A 382 25.14 -11.50 -32.10
C GLU A 382 23.63 -11.75 -32.21
N GLU A 383 23.19 -12.99 -31.94
CA GLU A 383 21.77 -13.37 -31.92
C GLU A 383 20.97 -12.53 -30.92
N PHE A 384 21.44 -12.43 -29.67
CA PHE A 384 20.72 -11.70 -28.63
C PHE A 384 20.77 -10.18 -28.83
N THR A 385 21.84 -9.66 -29.44
CA THR A 385 21.90 -8.24 -29.83
C THR A 385 20.85 -7.93 -30.91
N ALA A 386 20.68 -8.82 -31.89
CA ALA A 386 19.65 -8.68 -32.91
C ALA A 386 18.23 -8.73 -32.31
N LYS A 387 17.96 -9.68 -31.41
CA LYS A 387 16.67 -9.76 -30.69
C LYS A 387 16.40 -8.51 -29.85
N ALA A 388 17.40 -8.01 -29.12
CA ALA A 388 17.27 -6.77 -28.37
C ALA A 388 16.92 -5.58 -29.28
N GLN A 389 17.56 -5.50 -30.45
CA GLN A 389 17.28 -4.44 -31.42
C GLN A 389 15.86 -4.54 -31.99
N GLU A 390 15.39 -5.75 -32.31
CA GLU A 390 14.02 -6.00 -32.77
C GLU A 390 12.98 -5.52 -31.73
N ASP A 391 13.21 -5.82 -30.46
CA ASP A 391 12.35 -5.38 -29.36
C ASP A 391 12.34 -3.85 -29.19
N VAL A 392 13.48 -3.19 -29.39
CA VAL A 392 13.55 -1.71 -29.42
C VAL A 392 12.70 -1.14 -30.56
N GLU A 393 12.75 -1.74 -31.75
CA GLU A 393 11.94 -1.30 -32.89
C GLU A 393 10.45 -1.52 -32.66
N LYS A 394 10.05 -2.64 -32.03
CA LYS A 394 8.66 -2.89 -31.61
C LYS A 394 8.18 -1.83 -30.62
N PHE A 395 8.97 -1.55 -29.57
CA PHE A 395 8.68 -0.50 -28.59
C PHE A 395 8.45 0.86 -29.27
N GLN A 396 9.40 1.30 -30.10
CA GLN A 396 9.34 2.59 -30.78
C GLN A 396 8.11 2.70 -31.68
N ARG A 397 7.81 1.66 -32.47
CA ARG A 397 6.63 1.65 -33.35
C ARG A 397 5.32 1.75 -32.57
N LEU A 398 5.18 1.00 -31.47
CA LEU A 398 3.97 1.05 -30.65
C LEU A 398 3.82 2.42 -29.96
N ARG A 399 4.91 2.96 -29.41
CA ARG A 399 4.86 4.27 -28.74
C ARG A 399 4.52 5.41 -29.69
N GLN A 400 5.06 5.39 -30.91
CA GLN A 400 4.69 6.36 -31.95
C GLN A 400 3.19 6.29 -32.29
N ARG A 401 2.62 5.09 -32.39
CA ARG A 401 1.17 4.92 -32.63
C ARG A 401 0.32 5.45 -31.47
N GLN A 402 0.73 5.19 -30.23
CA GLN A 402 0.04 5.69 -29.03
C GLN A 402 0.03 7.23 -29.02
N LEU A 403 1.20 7.86 -29.21
CA LEU A 403 1.31 9.33 -29.25
C LEU A 403 0.45 9.95 -30.35
N ALA A 404 0.46 9.37 -31.55
CA ALA A 404 -0.37 9.85 -32.65
C ALA A 404 -1.88 9.75 -32.34
N MET A 405 -2.29 8.73 -31.59
CA MET A 405 -3.68 8.57 -31.13
C MET A 405 -4.04 9.59 -30.06
N GLU A 406 -3.18 9.82 -29.07
CA GLU A 406 -3.36 10.83 -28.02
C GLU A 406 -3.50 12.24 -28.63
N GLU A 407 -2.64 12.60 -29.57
CA GLU A 407 -2.73 13.87 -30.30
C GLU A 407 -4.05 14.02 -31.05
N LYS A 408 -4.53 12.94 -31.68
CA LYS A 408 -5.81 12.92 -32.38
C LYS A 408 -6.98 13.10 -31.43
N MET A 409 -6.97 12.42 -30.27
CA MET A 409 -8.00 12.55 -29.24
C MET A 409 -8.05 13.98 -28.68
N LYS A 410 -6.90 14.55 -28.37
CA LYS A 410 -6.80 15.95 -27.90
C LYS A 410 -7.36 16.95 -28.91
N LYS A 411 -7.13 16.73 -30.21
CA LYS A 411 -7.72 17.56 -31.27
C LYS A 411 -9.25 17.41 -31.35
N LEU A 412 -9.78 16.20 -31.14
CA LEU A 412 -11.23 15.96 -31.14
C LEU A 412 -11.91 16.63 -29.94
N GLU A 413 -11.31 16.57 -28.75
CA GLU A 413 -11.82 17.25 -27.56
C GLU A 413 -11.87 18.77 -27.74
N GLN A 414 -10.88 19.35 -28.43
CA GLN A 414 -10.84 20.78 -28.76
C GLN A 414 -11.86 21.21 -29.82
N LEU A 415 -12.42 20.28 -30.59
CA LEU A 415 -13.42 20.56 -31.63
C LEU A 415 -14.86 20.28 -31.16
N GLY A 416 -15.03 19.55 -30.06
CA GLY A 416 -16.33 19.13 -29.50
C GLY A 416 -16.81 19.92 -28.29
N GLY A 417 -16.03 20.88 -27.80
CA GLY A 417 -16.40 21.87 -26.78
C GLY A 417 -16.47 23.26 -27.37
#